data_AF-A0A1B6HIF7-F1
#
_entry.id   AF-A0A1B6HIF7-F1
#
_cell.length_a   1.000
_cell.length_b   1.000
_cell.length_c   1.000
_cell.angle_alpha   90.00
_cell.angle_beta   90.00
_cell.angle_gamma   90.00
#
_symmetry.space_group_name_H-M   'P 1'
#
loop_
_entity.id
_entity.type
_entity.pdbx_description
1 polymer ?
#
loop_
_entity_poly.entity_id
_entity_poly.type
_entity_poly.pdbx_seq_one_letter_code
_entity_poly.pdbx_strand_id
1 'polypeptide(L)'
;CLNMFISPTLTPTINKRDPRWLGAWWIGWLVLAVVLSVFACIIALFPKSLPQPPTQRMVTEENVEAVKKIPDVKKAEMPTSIKDMLTAFRRLLKNRILMCNNAASIFFLMGFMPFWIFMPKYFEVVFRQSASRSSFITGVITLACGGVGILGSGFLISKIKPSARALAAWNIVIGLISVGSITTYAFLGCSLSDNQTAMINSRQMETTPCNQDCHCNFVKYSPVCSPDGRTFISPCHAGCNDYRTLTNGSKVYSDCSCVPRPLFNRTQEDVPDLQDPDDSWVIREGLCPVDCGNQLLIFLTVMSFSHLAGSTGRTSNFLLTLRCVDDSDKTIAMALGLMLVTVFAFIPSPILFGHIIDTTCLVWGKTCTGTGNCWIYDAEKFRYYVNFTALGFISMGCVFDVGLWYYVKGLKIFEDEDESENPTKEITS
;
A
#
# COMPACT_ATOMS: atom_id res chain seq x y z
N CYS A 1 -14.07 -12.35 -2.94
CA CYS A 1 -14.32 -12.26 -1.48
C CYS A 1 -15.06 -10.97 -1.08
N LEU A 2 -14.54 -9.77 -1.36
CA LEU A 2 -15.15 -8.51 -0.88
C LEU A 2 -16.47 -8.10 -1.53
N ASN A 3 -16.83 -8.69 -2.67
CA ASN A 3 -18.13 -8.48 -3.34
C ASN A 3 -19.28 -9.30 -2.73
N MET A 4 -18.99 -10.19 -1.79
CA MET A 4 -19.97 -10.99 -1.08
C MET A 4 -20.13 -10.46 0.34
N PHE A 5 -21.34 -10.42 0.88
CA PHE A 5 -21.58 -9.94 2.24
C PHE A 5 -20.90 -10.88 3.26
N ILE A 6 -20.44 -10.32 4.39
CA ILE A 6 -19.65 -11.04 5.40
C ILE A 6 -20.24 -12.37 5.87
N SER A 7 -21.59 -12.44 5.89
CA SER A 7 -22.36 -13.64 6.18
C SER A 7 -23.08 -14.09 4.90
N PRO A 8 -22.53 -15.06 4.14
CA PRO A 8 -23.08 -15.48 2.84
C PRO A 8 -24.50 -16.08 2.92
N THR A 9 -24.90 -16.51 4.12
CA THR A 9 -26.22 -17.11 4.39
C THR A 9 -27.33 -16.08 4.58
N LEU A 10 -26.99 -14.78 4.70
CA LEU A 10 -27.95 -13.70 4.90
C LEU A 10 -28.12 -12.88 3.63
N THR A 11 -29.34 -12.47 3.31
CA THR A 11 -29.62 -11.50 2.24
C THR A 11 -29.35 -10.08 2.76
N PRO A 12 -28.34 -9.37 2.23
CA PRO A 12 -28.03 -8.03 2.72
C PRO A 12 -29.08 -7.03 2.25
N THR A 13 -29.53 -6.17 3.17
CA THR A 13 -30.39 -5.01 2.87
C THR A 13 -29.57 -3.78 2.46
N ILE A 14 -28.27 -3.93 2.26
CA ILE A 14 -27.31 -2.86 1.95
C ILE A 14 -26.53 -3.21 0.67
N ASN A 15 -26.20 -2.19 -0.12
CA ASN A 15 -25.44 -2.35 -1.36
C ASN A 15 -23.91 -2.24 -1.11
N LYS A 16 -23.08 -2.68 -2.07
CA LYS A 16 -21.60 -2.67 -2.04
C LYS A 16 -20.97 -1.28 -1.98
N ARG A 17 -21.76 -0.23 -2.24
CA ARG A 17 -21.34 1.17 -2.12
C ARG A 17 -21.68 1.76 -0.75
N ASP A 18 -22.46 1.05 0.06
CA ASP A 18 -22.77 1.47 1.43
C ASP A 18 -21.50 1.34 2.29
N PRO A 19 -21.11 2.38 3.04
CA PRO A 19 -19.93 2.35 3.90
C PRO A 19 -20.02 1.32 5.04
N ARG A 20 -21.19 0.77 5.33
CA ARG A 20 -21.38 -0.35 6.27
C ARG A 20 -21.12 -1.72 5.64
N TRP A 21 -20.91 -1.78 4.33
CA TRP A 21 -20.68 -3.04 3.64
C TRP A 21 -19.37 -3.68 4.12
N LEU A 22 -19.50 -4.82 4.78
CA LEU A 22 -18.38 -5.68 5.14
C LEU A 22 -18.36 -6.87 4.20
N GLY A 23 -17.31 -6.95 3.39
CA GLY A 23 -17.09 -8.09 2.51
C GLY A 23 -16.71 -9.35 3.29
N ALA A 24 -16.99 -10.53 2.75
CA ALA A 24 -16.55 -11.83 3.29
C ALA A 24 -15.03 -12.03 3.13
N TRP A 25 -14.25 -11.25 3.87
CA TRP A 25 -12.79 -11.19 3.82
C TRP A 25 -12.15 -12.55 4.17
N TRP A 26 -12.76 -13.31 5.08
CA TRP A 26 -12.28 -14.61 5.55
C TRP A 26 -12.22 -15.68 4.46
N ILE A 27 -13.07 -15.60 3.42
CA ILE A 27 -13.06 -16.56 2.30
C ILE A 27 -11.70 -16.53 1.57
N GLY A 28 -11.06 -15.35 1.50
CA GLY A 28 -9.74 -15.22 0.88
C GLY A 28 -8.68 -16.10 1.55
N TRP A 29 -8.70 -16.19 2.88
CA TRP A 29 -7.75 -16.99 3.64
C TRP A 29 -7.93 -18.49 3.39
N LEU A 30 -9.17 -18.96 3.25
CA LEU A 30 -9.43 -20.37 2.93
C LEU A 30 -8.91 -20.75 1.54
N VAL A 31 -9.17 -19.90 0.54
CA VAL A 31 -8.65 -20.13 -0.83
C VAL A 31 -7.13 -20.12 -0.83
N LEU A 32 -6.51 -19.14 -0.16
CA LEU A 32 -5.04 -19.06 -0.03
C LEU A 32 -4.47 -20.29 0.67
N ALA A 33 -5.09 -20.76 1.76
CA ALA A 33 -4.63 -21.95 2.48
C ALA A 33 -4.62 -23.18 1.57
N VAL A 34 -5.70 -23.42 0.82
CA VAL A 34 -5.78 -24.56 -0.11
C VAL A 34 -4.69 -24.46 -1.20
N VAL A 35 -4.53 -23.28 -1.82
CA VAL A 35 -3.52 -23.06 -2.85
C VAL A 35 -2.10 -23.28 -2.30
N LEU A 36 -1.79 -22.73 -1.13
CA LEU A 36 -0.49 -22.88 -0.49
C LEU A 36 -0.22 -24.34 -0.09
N SER A 37 -1.22 -25.08 0.39
CA SER A 37 -1.08 -26.51 0.68
C SER A 37 -0.72 -27.32 -0.58
N VAL A 38 -1.34 -27.02 -1.73
CA VAL A 38 -0.99 -27.66 -3.01
C VAL A 38 0.47 -27.38 -3.37
N PHE A 39 0.91 -26.13 -3.30
CA PHE A 39 2.32 -25.78 -3.58
C PHE A 39 3.30 -26.40 -2.59
N ALA A 40 2.95 -26.46 -1.29
CA ALA A 40 3.78 -27.10 -0.29
C ALA A 40 3.97 -28.59 -0.60
N CYS A 41 2.92 -29.30 -1.04
CA CYS A 41 3.04 -30.68 -1.50
C CYS A 41 3.97 -30.82 -2.71
N ILE A 42 3.90 -29.90 -3.68
CA ILE A 42 4.80 -29.91 -4.85
C ILE A 42 6.26 -29.69 -4.42
N ILE A 43 6.51 -28.73 -3.53
CA ILE A 43 7.87 -28.46 -3.02
C ILE A 43 8.38 -29.65 -2.20
N ALA A 44 7.53 -30.35 -1.45
CA ALA A 44 7.92 -31.55 -0.69
C ALA A 44 8.38 -32.71 -1.59
N LEU A 45 8.02 -32.72 -2.89
CA LEU A 45 8.51 -33.70 -3.86
C LEU A 45 9.94 -33.38 -4.36
N PHE A 46 10.48 -32.19 -4.08
CA PHE A 46 11.86 -31.88 -4.45
C PHE A 46 12.85 -32.68 -3.60
N PRO A 47 13.97 -33.15 -4.20
CA PRO A 47 14.99 -33.89 -3.47
C PRO A 47 15.60 -33.03 -2.36
N LYS A 48 15.90 -33.67 -1.21
CA LYS A 48 16.48 -33.01 -0.02
C LYS A 48 17.80 -32.28 -0.29
N SER A 49 18.52 -32.67 -1.34
CA SER A 49 19.77 -32.08 -1.77
C SER A 49 19.80 -31.98 -3.28
N LEU A 50 20.08 -30.79 -3.80
CA LEU A 50 20.39 -30.62 -5.22
C LEU A 50 21.74 -31.29 -5.52
N PRO A 51 21.86 -32.08 -6.61
CA PRO A 51 23.14 -32.64 -7.01
C PRO A 51 24.11 -31.49 -7.35
N GLN A 52 25.17 -31.34 -6.55
CA GLN A 52 26.22 -30.36 -6.83
C GLN A 52 26.91 -30.71 -8.16
N PRO A 53 27.14 -29.74 -9.06
CA PRO A 53 27.88 -29.98 -10.29
C PRO A 53 29.30 -30.48 -9.96
N PRO A 54 29.89 -31.37 -10.79
CA PRO A 54 31.18 -32.01 -10.52
C PRO A 54 32.31 -31.00 -10.30
N THR A 55 32.27 -29.83 -10.96
CA THR A 55 33.22 -28.72 -10.76
C THR A 55 33.17 -28.15 -9.34
N GLN A 56 31.98 -28.03 -8.73
CA GLN A 56 31.85 -27.57 -7.34
C GLN A 56 32.30 -28.64 -6.35
N ARG A 57 32.10 -29.92 -6.66
CA ARG A 57 32.62 -31.02 -5.84
C ARG A 57 34.14 -31.05 -5.84
N MET A 58 34.77 -30.91 -7.01
CA MET A 58 36.23 -30.85 -7.14
C MET A 58 36.82 -29.66 -6.38
N VAL A 59 36.25 -28.46 -6.53
CA VAL A 59 36.72 -27.27 -5.80
C VAL A 59 36.47 -27.39 -4.29
N THR A 60 35.37 -28.00 -3.86
CA THR A 60 35.10 -28.22 -2.43
C THR A 60 36.05 -29.28 -1.84
N GLU A 61 36.30 -30.38 -2.55
CA GLU A 61 37.23 -31.44 -2.14
C GLU A 61 38.69 -30.95 -2.14
N GLU A 62 39.11 -30.19 -3.15
CA GLU A 62 40.44 -29.60 -3.24
C GLU A 62 40.66 -28.54 -2.15
N ASN A 63 39.67 -27.69 -1.87
CA ASN A 63 39.72 -26.75 -0.75
C ASN A 63 39.76 -27.47 0.60
N VAL A 64 39.01 -28.57 0.77
CA VAL A 64 39.03 -29.38 2.00
C VAL A 64 40.39 -30.08 2.18
N GLU A 65 41.02 -30.56 1.11
CA GLU A 65 42.36 -31.17 1.17
C GLU A 65 43.48 -30.14 1.38
N ALA A 66 43.40 -28.96 0.76
CA ALA A 66 44.33 -27.85 0.99
C ALA A 66 44.25 -27.34 2.43
N VAL A 67 43.02 -27.25 2.98
CA VAL A 67 42.78 -26.86 4.38
C VAL A 67 43.30 -27.90 5.38
N LYS A 68 43.26 -29.20 5.05
CA LYS A 68 43.82 -30.26 5.90
C LYS A 68 45.35 -30.25 6.04
N LYS A 69 46.08 -29.60 5.12
CA LYS A 69 47.55 -29.54 5.13
C LYS A 69 48.13 -28.46 6.05
N ILE A 70 47.29 -27.60 6.62
CA ILE A 70 47.71 -26.58 7.61
C ILE A 70 47.51 -27.17 9.02
N PRO A 71 48.57 -27.31 9.84
CA PRO A 71 48.50 -27.99 11.15
C PRO A 71 47.52 -27.37 12.16
N ASP A 72 47.05 -26.14 11.90
CA ASP A 72 46.16 -25.37 12.78
C ASP A 72 44.67 -25.36 12.35
N VAL A 73 44.28 -26.03 11.27
CA VAL A 73 42.90 -25.97 10.74
C VAL A 73 42.05 -27.21 11.09
N LYS A 74 42.08 -27.61 12.36
CA LYS A 74 40.96 -28.37 12.97
C LYS A 74 39.74 -27.47 13.29
N LYS A 75 39.60 -26.33 12.59
CA LYS A 75 38.45 -25.41 12.69
C LYS A 75 37.49 -25.48 11.50
N ALA A 76 37.53 -26.56 10.71
CA ALA A 76 36.71 -26.70 9.50
C ALA A 76 35.27 -27.21 9.74
N GLU A 77 34.85 -27.44 10.99
CA GLU A 77 33.44 -27.53 11.39
C GLU A 77 33.27 -26.89 12.77
N MET A 78 33.53 -25.59 12.90
CA MET A 78 33.14 -24.90 14.13
C MET A 78 31.62 -24.74 14.17
N PRO A 79 30.93 -25.10 15.27
CA PRO A 79 29.55 -24.68 15.45
C PRO A 79 29.54 -23.15 15.41
N THR A 80 28.76 -22.57 14.51
CA THR A 80 28.64 -21.11 14.36
C THR A 80 28.33 -20.50 15.72
N SER A 81 29.32 -19.83 16.31
CA SER A 81 29.17 -19.27 17.66
C SER A 81 28.37 -17.98 17.59
N ILE A 82 27.52 -17.71 18.60
CA ILE A 82 26.85 -16.41 18.75
C ILE A 82 27.87 -15.26 18.75
N LYS A 83 29.09 -15.51 19.26
CA LYS A 83 30.19 -14.55 19.24
C LYS A 83 30.68 -14.24 17.82
N ASP A 84 30.74 -15.25 16.96
CA ASP A 84 31.14 -15.09 15.55
C ASP A 84 30.05 -14.32 14.79
N MET A 85 28.78 -14.63 15.05
CA MET A 85 27.65 -13.87 14.51
C MET A 85 27.67 -12.41 14.96
N LEU A 86 27.92 -12.13 16.25
CA LEU A 86 27.99 -10.76 16.77
C LEU A 86 29.18 -9.98 16.17
N THR A 87 30.28 -10.67 15.91
CA THR A 87 31.46 -10.11 15.25
C THR A 87 31.15 -9.75 13.80
N ALA A 88 30.51 -10.65 13.05
CA ALA A 88 30.02 -10.39 11.70
C ALA A 88 29.02 -9.21 11.68
N PHE A 89 28.10 -9.16 12.64
CA PHE A 89 27.15 -8.06 12.78
C PHE A 89 27.84 -6.71 12.97
N ARG A 90 28.84 -6.64 13.87
CA ARG A 90 29.62 -5.43 14.11
C ARG A 90 30.46 -5.02 12.90
N ARG A 91 30.95 -5.99 12.11
CA ARG A 91 31.63 -5.73 10.82
C ARG A 91 30.65 -5.13 9.81
N LEU A 92 29.48 -5.72 9.65
CA LEU A 92 28.44 -5.26 8.72
C LEU A 92 27.92 -3.86 9.06
N LEU A 93 27.71 -3.56 10.35
CA LEU A 93 27.32 -2.21 10.80
C LEU A 93 28.38 -1.13 10.50
N LYS A 94 29.67 -1.51 10.34
CA LYS A 94 30.73 -0.57 9.95
C LYS A 94 30.83 -0.37 8.44
N ASN A 95 30.19 -1.23 7.65
CA ASN A 95 30.16 -1.10 6.21
C ASN A 95 29.26 0.07 5.81
N ARG A 96 29.88 1.19 5.41
CA ARG A 96 29.20 2.43 5.06
C ARG A 96 28.25 2.27 3.88
N ILE A 97 28.62 1.46 2.88
CA ILE A 97 27.80 1.20 1.68
C ILE A 97 26.52 0.49 2.11
N LEU A 98 26.66 -0.60 2.87
CA LEU A 98 25.52 -1.38 3.36
C LEU A 98 24.60 -0.56 4.26
N MET A 99 25.15 0.25 5.17
CA MET A 99 24.36 1.08 6.08
C MET A 99 23.64 2.22 5.37
N CYS A 100 24.27 2.89 4.40
CA CYS A 100 23.59 3.89 3.57
C CYS A 100 22.45 3.27 2.76
N ASN A 101 22.67 2.08 2.17
CA ASN A 101 21.66 1.37 1.39
C ASN A 101 20.45 0.96 2.26
N ASN A 102 20.71 0.45 3.47
CA ASN A 102 19.65 0.11 4.43
C ASN A 102 18.91 1.34 4.94
N ALA A 103 19.62 2.43 5.23
CA ALA A 103 19.00 3.69 5.65
C ALA A 103 18.07 4.25 4.56
N ALA A 104 18.53 4.28 3.30
CA ALA A 104 17.69 4.65 2.16
C ALA A 104 16.43 3.76 2.10
N SER A 105 16.60 2.44 2.18
CA SER A 105 15.51 1.47 2.15
C SER A 105 14.49 1.68 3.28
N ILE A 106 14.92 2.00 4.50
CA ILE A 106 14.03 2.30 5.63
C ILE A 106 13.17 3.52 5.33
N PHE A 107 13.78 4.61 4.86
CA PHE A 107 13.06 5.85 4.56
C PHE A 107 12.10 5.70 3.37
N PHE A 108 12.52 5.03 2.30
CA PHE A 108 11.62 4.72 1.18
C PHE A 108 10.45 3.84 1.63
N LEU A 109 10.71 2.78 2.39
CA LEU A 109 9.64 1.92 2.89
C LEU A 109 8.69 2.69 3.82
N MET A 110 9.21 3.52 4.72
CA MET A 110 8.39 4.38 5.58
C MET A 110 7.42 5.23 4.75
N GLY A 111 7.89 5.86 3.67
CA GLY A 111 7.06 6.70 2.80
C GLY A 111 6.13 5.93 1.87
N PHE A 112 6.50 4.74 1.41
CA PHE A 112 5.65 3.93 0.51
C PHE A 112 4.60 3.09 1.22
N MET A 113 4.81 2.74 2.49
CA MET A 113 3.89 1.95 3.31
C MET A 113 2.42 2.43 3.30
N PRO A 114 2.08 3.73 3.42
CA PRO A 114 0.69 4.16 3.34
C PRO A 114 0.02 3.81 2.00
N PHE A 115 0.77 3.85 0.90
CA PHE A 115 0.30 3.48 -0.44
C PHE A 115 0.33 1.97 -0.70
N TRP A 116 0.85 1.18 0.24
CA TRP A 116 0.75 -0.27 0.20
C TRP A 116 -0.46 -0.73 1.02
N ILE A 117 -0.59 -0.26 2.26
CA ILE A 117 -1.58 -0.77 3.22
C ILE A 117 -2.91 -0.02 3.09
N PHE A 118 -2.87 1.31 3.06
CA PHE A 118 -4.05 2.16 3.12
C PHE A 118 -4.54 2.62 1.74
N MET A 119 -3.96 2.10 0.66
CA MET A 119 -4.31 2.53 -0.70
C MET A 119 -5.76 2.26 -1.10
N PRO A 120 -6.35 1.10 -0.78
CA PRO A 120 -7.77 0.89 -1.04
C PRO A 120 -8.63 1.93 -0.31
N LYS A 121 -8.24 2.27 0.93
CA LYS A 121 -8.91 3.31 1.73
C LYS A 121 -8.72 4.70 1.14
N TYR A 122 -7.53 5.00 0.62
CA TYR A 122 -7.25 6.23 -0.12
C TYR A 122 -8.23 6.41 -1.28
N PHE A 123 -8.48 5.35 -2.06
CA PHE A 123 -9.47 5.37 -3.15
C PHE A 123 -10.92 5.49 -2.68
N GLU A 124 -11.28 4.88 -1.55
CA GLU A 124 -12.60 5.05 -0.94
C GLU A 124 -12.86 6.49 -0.49
N VAL A 125 -11.86 7.15 0.11
CA VAL A 125 -11.99 8.50 0.68
C VAL A 125 -11.89 9.57 -0.42
N VAL A 126 -10.84 9.52 -1.26
CA VAL A 126 -10.53 10.58 -2.22
C VAL A 126 -11.34 10.46 -3.51
N PHE A 127 -11.51 9.24 -4.04
CA PHE A 127 -12.18 8.99 -5.33
C PHE A 127 -13.56 8.34 -5.20
N ARG A 128 -14.06 8.15 -3.98
CA ARG A 128 -15.36 7.54 -3.66
C ARG A 128 -15.61 6.21 -4.37
N GLN A 129 -14.57 5.40 -4.51
CA GLN A 129 -14.69 4.05 -5.05
C GLN A 129 -15.13 3.07 -3.98
N SER A 130 -15.80 1.97 -4.37
CA SER A 130 -16.15 0.91 -3.42
C SER A 130 -14.89 0.15 -2.98
N ALA A 131 -14.88 -0.35 -1.75
CA ALA A 131 -13.76 -1.14 -1.21
C ALA A 131 -13.31 -2.27 -2.15
N SER A 132 -14.26 -2.98 -2.78
CA SER A 132 -13.94 -4.07 -3.70
C SER A 132 -13.23 -3.61 -4.97
N ARG A 133 -13.66 -2.49 -5.58
CA ARG A 133 -13.04 -1.94 -6.79
C ARG A 133 -11.66 -1.36 -6.46
N SER A 134 -11.55 -0.67 -5.33
CA SER A 134 -10.29 -0.09 -4.84
C SER A 134 -9.23 -1.16 -4.60
N SER A 135 -9.58 -2.26 -3.89
CA SER A 135 -8.66 -3.37 -3.65
C SER A 135 -8.28 -4.11 -4.94
N PHE A 136 -9.24 -4.31 -5.86
CA PHE A 136 -8.97 -4.96 -7.14
C PHE A 136 -7.97 -4.18 -7.99
N ILE A 137 -8.21 -2.88 -8.18
CA ILE A 137 -7.33 -2.00 -8.96
C ILE A 137 -5.91 -1.97 -8.37
N THR A 138 -5.81 -1.73 -7.05
CA THR A 138 -4.52 -1.68 -6.34
C THR A 138 -3.74 -2.99 -6.51
N GLY A 139 -4.42 -4.13 -6.36
CA GLY A 139 -3.80 -5.46 -6.50
C GLY A 139 -3.32 -5.75 -7.92
N VAL A 140 -4.14 -5.47 -8.93
CA VAL A 140 -3.80 -5.71 -10.34
C VAL A 140 -2.61 -4.87 -10.78
N ILE A 141 -2.59 -3.57 -10.47
CA ILE A 141 -1.48 -2.68 -10.84
C ILE A 141 -0.18 -3.13 -10.17
N THR A 142 -0.24 -3.44 -8.87
CA THR A 142 0.93 -3.90 -8.12
C THR A 142 1.53 -5.17 -8.72
N LEU A 143 0.68 -6.17 -9.04
CA LEU A 143 1.16 -7.43 -9.60
C LEU A 143 1.67 -7.27 -11.05
N ALA A 144 0.91 -6.59 -11.90
CA ALA A 144 1.26 -6.45 -13.32
C ALA A 144 2.50 -5.57 -13.51
N CYS A 145 2.49 -4.33 -12.99
CA CYS A 145 3.61 -3.42 -13.14
C CYS A 145 4.83 -3.87 -12.33
N GLY A 146 4.61 -4.47 -11.15
CA GLY A 146 5.69 -4.95 -10.30
C GLY A 146 6.42 -6.14 -10.91
N GLY A 147 5.66 -7.12 -11.42
CA GLY A 147 6.23 -8.28 -12.12
C GLY A 147 7.01 -7.88 -13.36
N VAL A 148 6.43 -7.02 -14.21
CA VAL A 148 7.10 -6.53 -15.43
C VAL A 148 8.38 -5.76 -15.10
N GLY A 149 8.38 -4.91 -14.08
CA GLY A 149 9.57 -4.13 -13.76
C GLY A 149 10.68 -4.93 -13.08
N ILE A 150 10.38 -5.91 -12.21
CA ILE A 150 11.40 -6.81 -11.63
C ILE A 150 12.03 -7.68 -12.73
N LEU A 151 11.21 -8.35 -13.55
CA LEU A 151 11.71 -9.23 -14.61
C LEU A 151 12.44 -8.44 -15.70
N GLY A 152 11.87 -7.31 -16.12
CA GLY A 152 12.46 -6.43 -17.12
C GLY A 152 13.80 -5.84 -16.67
N SER A 153 13.90 -5.38 -15.42
CA SER A 153 15.17 -4.90 -14.86
C SER A 153 16.20 -6.03 -14.70
N GLY A 154 15.79 -7.21 -14.24
CA GLY A 154 16.68 -8.36 -14.13
C GLY A 154 17.27 -8.78 -15.48
N PHE A 155 16.43 -8.84 -16.52
CA PHE A 155 16.89 -9.11 -17.89
C PHE A 155 17.86 -8.03 -18.39
N LEU A 156 17.51 -6.75 -18.22
CA LEU A 156 18.34 -5.63 -18.69
C LEU A 156 19.71 -5.60 -17.99
N ILE A 157 19.73 -5.79 -16.67
CA ILE A 157 20.96 -5.81 -15.86
C ILE A 157 21.85 -6.99 -16.26
N SER A 158 21.26 -8.17 -16.53
CA SER A 158 22.03 -9.35 -16.97
C SER A 158 22.67 -9.15 -18.35
N LYS A 159 22.07 -8.34 -19.22
CA LYS A 159 22.58 -8.06 -20.58
C LYS A 159 23.60 -6.93 -20.61
N ILE A 160 23.33 -5.81 -19.94
CA ILE A 160 24.18 -4.61 -19.98
C ILE A 160 25.34 -4.72 -18.99
N LYS A 161 25.23 -5.57 -17.95
CA LYS A 161 26.19 -5.68 -16.84
C LYS A 161 26.64 -4.28 -16.31
N PRO A 162 25.71 -3.40 -15.90
CA PRO A 162 26.02 -2.03 -15.53
C PRO A 162 26.91 -1.94 -14.27
N SER A 163 27.74 -0.91 -14.19
CA SER A 163 28.57 -0.67 -13.00
C SER A 163 27.75 -0.36 -11.75
N ALA A 164 28.34 -0.55 -10.57
CA ALA A 164 27.70 -0.24 -9.29
C ALA A 164 27.23 1.21 -9.19
N ARG A 165 28.03 2.11 -9.76
CA ARG A 165 27.72 3.53 -9.76
C ARG A 165 26.53 3.85 -10.68
N ALA A 166 26.38 3.15 -11.80
CA ALA A 166 25.20 3.28 -12.66
C ALA A 166 23.94 2.78 -11.96
N LEU A 167 24.01 1.64 -11.25
CA LEU A 167 22.87 1.13 -10.46
C LEU A 167 22.49 2.09 -9.31
N ALA A 168 23.47 2.64 -8.59
CA ALA A 168 23.20 3.63 -7.55
C ALA A 168 22.64 4.95 -8.12
N ALA A 169 23.10 5.39 -9.29
CA ALA A 169 22.54 6.55 -9.98
C ALA A 169 21.09 6.31 -10.42
N TRP A 170 20.79 5.09 -10.88
CA TRP A 170 19.43 4.69 -11.26
C TRP A 170 18.47 4.74 -10.06
N ASN A 171 18.92 4.34 -8.87
CA ASN A 171 18.12 4.47 -7.65
C ASN A 171 17.75 5.94 -7.35
N ILE A 172 18.69 6.88 -7.53
CA ILE A 172 18.41 8.32 -7.38
C ILE A 172 17.33 8.78 -8.37
N VAL A 173 17.43 8.36 -9.65
CA VAL A 173 16.43 8.69 -10.68
C VAL A 173 15.04 8.17 -10.27
N ILE A 174 14.95 6.94 -9.76
CA ILE A 174 13.71 6.36 -9.25
C ILE A 174 13.19 7.14 -8.05
N GLY A 175 14.08 7.56 -7.14
CA GLY A 175 13.75 8.41 -6.02
C GLY A 175 13.08 9.71 -6.47
N LEU A 176 13.66 10.39 -7.47
CA LEU A 176 13.09 11.61 -8.06
C LEU A 176 11.74 11.38 -8.75
N ILE A 177 11.61 10.28 -9.51
CA ILE A 177 10.32 9.87 -10.10
C ILE A 177 9.28 9.67 -8.99
N SER A 178 9.67 9.05 -7.89
CA SER A 178 8.78 8.79 -6.75
C SER A 178 8.35 10.08 -6.05
N VAL A 179 9.28 11.01 -5.84
CA VAL A 179 8.99 12.36 -5.31
C VAL A 179 7.97 13.07 -6.20
N GLY A 180 8.18 13.10 -7.52
CA GLY A 180 7.24 13.70 -8.47
C GLY A 180 5.86 13.03 -8.46
N SER A 181 5.84 11.71 -8.33
CA SER A 181 4.60 10.91 -8.30
C SER A 181 3.77 11.19 -7.03
N ILE A 182 4.40 11.16 -5.85
CA ILE A 182 3.71 11.45 -4.58
C ILE A 182 3.29 12.92 -4.51
N THR A 183 4.09 13.83 -5.05
CA THR A 183 3.69 15.24 -5.18
C THR A 183 2.45 15.36 -6.05
N THR A 184 2.40 14.65 -7.17
CA THR A 184 1.22 14.62 -8.04
C THR A 184 0.00 14.10 -7.28
N TYR A 185 0.12 13.02 -6.49
CA TYR A 185 -0.98 12.50 -5.67
C TYR A 185 -1.50 13.50 -4.64
N ALA A 186 -0.63 14.33 -4.06
CA ALA A 186 -1.03 15.37 -3.10
C ALA A 186 -1.98 16.40 -3.73
N PHE A 187 -1.80 16.71 -5.02
CA PHE A 187 -2.64 17.68 -5.74
C PHE A 187 -3.77 17.03 -6.53
N LEU A 188 -3.67 15.73 -6.79
CA LEU A 188 -4.63 15.01 -7.59
C LEU A 188 -5.69 14.35 -6.71
N GLY A 189 -6.84 14.99 -6.64
CA GLY A 189 -8.03 14.44 -5.99
C GLY A 189 -9.30 15.06 -6.56
N CYS A 190 -10.42 14.78 -5.93
CA CYS A 190 -11.72 15.09 -6.48
C CYS A 190 -12.38 16.24 -5.71
N SER A 191 -12.43 17.41 -6.33
CA SER A 191 -13.03 18.61 -5.75
C SER A 191 -14.49 18.41 -5.32
N LEU A 192 -15.25 17.57 -6.05
CA LEU A 192 -16.62 17.20 -5.68
C LEU A 192 -16.66 16.40 -4.36
N SER A 193 -15.70 15.50 -4.16
CA SER A 193 -15.57 14.73 -2.91
C SER A 193 -15.15 15.64 -1.75
N ASP A 194 -14.18 16.52 -2.00
CA ASP A 194 -13.65 17.48 -1.03
C ASP A 194 -14.77 18.42 -0.53
N ASN A 195 -15.56 18.98 -1.45
CA ASN A 195 -16.71 19.83 -1.13
C ASN A 195 -17.76 19.11 -0.29
N GLN A 196 -18.09 17.86 -0.63
CA GLN A 196 -19.04 17.07 0.17
C GLN A 196 -18.52 16.80 1.59
N THR A 197 -17.23 16.55 1.77
CA THR A 197 -16.64 16.39 3.11
C THR A 197 -16.59 17.69 3.89
N ALA A 198 -16.33 18.82 3.23
CA ALA A 198 -16.33 20.14 3.85
C ALA A 198 -17.72 20.53 4.39
N MET A 199 -18.79 20.17 3.68
CA MET A 199 -20.18 20.38 4.16
C MET A 199 -20.52 19.57 5.41
N ILE A 200 -19.89 18.41 5.60
CA ILE A 200 -20.06 17.59 6.81
C ILE A 200 -19.23 18.18 7.96
N ASN A 201 -18.03 18.69 7.67
CA ASN A 201 -17.11 19.29 8.65
C ASN A 201 -17.63 20.61 9.24
N SER A 202 -18.44 21.39 8.50
CA SER A 202 -18.95 22.69 8.94
C SER A 202 -19.95 22.64 10.13
N ARG A 203 -20.17 21.47 10.76
CA ARG A 203 -21.13 21.24 11.86
C ARG A 203 -22.58 21.65 11.57
N GLN A 204 -22.89 22.01 10.32
CA GLN A 204 -24.25 22.33 9.89
C GLN A 204 -25.20 21.12 9.97
N MET A 205 -24.68 19.91 10.18
CA MET A 205 -25.46 18.68 10.26
C MET A 205 -25.70 18.15 11.68
N GLU A 206 -24.95 18.57 12.72
CA GLU A 206 -25.13 17.97 14.05
C GLU A 206 -26.33 18.52 14.84
N THR A 207 -26.79 19.73 14.54
CA THR A 207 -28.03 20.30 15.12
C THR A 207 -28.42 21.59 14.38
N THR A 208 -29.10 21.43 13.25
CA THR A 208 -29.76 22.56 12.56
C THR A 208 -31.19 22.67 13.06
N PRO A 209 -31.85 23.85 13.01
CA PRO A 209 -33.22 24.01 13.51
C PRO A 209 -34.21 22.98 12.96
N CYS A 210 -33.96 22.47 11.74
CA CYS A 210 -34.79 21.48 11.08
C CYS A 210 -34.77 20.08 11.73
N ASN A 211 -33.73 19.69 12.47
CA ASN A 211 -33.59 18.35 13.05
C ASN A 211 -33.50 18.33 14.59
N GLN A 212 -33.75 19.49 15.24
CA GLN A 212 -33.66 19.63 16.70
C GLN A 212 -34.59 18.67 17.45
N ASP A 213 -35.79 18.43 16.91
CA ASP A 213 -36.79 17.56 17.55
C ASP A 213 -36.48 16.06 17.42
N CYS A 214 -35.49 15.68 16.60
CA CYS A 214 -35.20 14.27 16.31
C CYS A 214 -34.15 13.62 17.24
N HIS A 215 -33.42 14.40 18.05
CA HIS A 215 -32.39 13.92 19.00
C HIS A 215 -31.37 12.90 18.40
N CYS A 216 -30.74 13.22 17.27
CA CYS A 216 -29.97 12.28 16.44
C CYS A 216 -28.62 11.75 17.00
N ASN A 217 -28.29 12.00 18.27
CA ASN A 217 -26.94 11.79 18.86
C ASN A 217 -26.41 10.34 18.87
N PHE A 218 -27.31 9.35 18.83
CA PHE A 218 -27.01 7.91 18.88
C PHE A 218 -27.62 7.12 17.72
N VAL A 219 -27.96 7.81 16.62
CA VAL A 219 -28.55 7.17 15.46
C VAL A 219 -27.48 6.39 14.70
N LYS A 220 -27.82 5.18 14.27
CA LYS A 220 -26.94 4.35 13.45
C LYS A 220 -26.54 5.12 12.18
N TYR A 221 -25.26 5.09 11.85
CA TYR A 221 -24.76 5.65 10.59
C TYR A 221 -25.48 4.98 9.40
N SER A 222 -26.12 5.77 8.56
CA SER A 222 -26.87 5.30 7.40
C SER A 222 -26.99 6.45 6.42
N PRO A 223 -25.93 6.75 5.66
CA PRO A 223 -25.87 7.96 4.87
C PRO A 223 -26.99 8.01 3.85
N VAL A 224 -27.48 9.21 3.58
CA VAL A 224 -28.52 9.45 2.59
C VAL A 224 -28.16 10.63 1.71
N CYS A 225 -28.50 10.52 0.42
CA CYS A 225 -28.25 11.54 -0.59
C CYS A 225 -29.54 12.29 -0.92
N SER A 226 -29.50 13.60 -0.71
CA SER A 226 -30.57 14.50 -1.08
C SER A 226 -30.50 14.88 -2.56
N PRO A 227 -31.64 15.18 -3.23
CA PRO A 227 -31.68 15.63 -4.62
C PRO A 227 -30.83 16.88 -4.91
N ASP A 228 -30.57 17.72 -3.90
CA ASP A 228 -29.70 18.90 -3.99
C ASP A 228 -28.18 18.56 -3.94
N GLY A 229 -27.82 17.27 -3.92
CA GLY A 229 -26.44 16.80 -3.90
C GLY A 229 -25.78 16.79 -2.52
N ARG A 230 -26.54 17.06 -1.44
CA ARG A 230 -26.04 17.01 -0.06
C ARG A 230 -26.16 15.60 0.52
N THR A 231 -25.09 15.15 1.17
CA THR A 231 -25.06 13.87 1.87
C THR A 231 -25.25 14.09 3.36
N PHE A 232 -26.30 13.50 3.94
CA PHE A 232 -26.56 13.51 5.38
C PHE A 232 -26.03 12.24 6.05
N ILE A 233 -25.61 12.36 7.32
CA ILE A 233 -25.05 11.26 8.12
C ILE A 233 -26.10 10.16 8.36
N SER A 234 -27.36 10.54 8.52
CA SER A 234 -28.50 9.63 8.59
C SER A 234 -29.81 10.32 8.18
N PRO A 235 -30.91 9.57 7.94
CA PRO A 235 -32.23 10.15 7.68
C PRO A 235 -32.72 11.07 8.81
N CYS A 236 -32.33 10.79 10.06
CA CYS A 236 -32.62 11.63 11.22
C CYS A 236 -31.97 13.01 11.07
N HIS A 237 -30.70 13.06 10.64
CA HIS A 237 -30.01 14.33 10.43
C HIS A 237 -30.61 15.12 9.24
N ALA A 238 -31.29 14.44 8.31
CA ALA A 238 -32.07 15.06 7.24
C ALA A 238 -33.50 15.46 7.67
N GLY A 239 -33.93 15.08 8.88
CA GLY A 239 -35.26 15.36 9.43
C GLY A 239 -36.41 14.64 8.72
N CYS A 240 -36.15 13.43 8.20
CA CYS A 240 -37.16 12.64 7.47
C CYS A 240 -38.09 11.86 8.43
N ASN A 241 -39.40 11.95 8.19
CA ASN A 241 -40.42 11.23 8.98
C ASN A 241 -40.95 9.96 8.32
N ASP A 242 -40.79 9.80 7.00
CA ASP A 242 -41.38 8.70 6.25
C ASP A 242 -40.35 8.02 5.32
N TYR A 243 -40.60 6.74 4.99
CA TYR A 243 -39.76 5.99 4.05
C TYR A 243 -40.56 4.93 3.28
N ARG A 244 -40.16 4.70 2.03
CA ARG A 244 -40.68 3.64 1.16
C ARG A 244 -39.54 2.72 0.74
N THR A 245 -39.83 1.43 0.59
CA THR A 245 -38.84 0.44 0.13
C THR A 245 -39.12 0.10 -1.33
N LEU A 246 -38.12 0.29 -2.19
CA LEU A 246 -38.20 0.00 -3.62
C LEU A 246 -38.11 -1.51 -3.88
N THR A 247 -38.53 -1.96 -5.07
CA THR A 247 -38.52 -3.37 -5.49
C THR A 247 -37.12 -4.01 -5.51
N ASN A 248 -36.08 -3.20 -5.65
CA ASN A 248 -34.68 -3.61 -5.56
C ASN A 248 -34.15 -3.72 -4.11
N GLY A 249 -35.01 -3.51 -3.10
CA GLY A 249 -34.68 -3.54 -1.68
C GLY A 249 -34.11 -2.24 -1.09
N SER A 250 -33.86 -1.22 -1.92
CA SER A 250 -33.33 0.07 -1.46
C SER A 250 -34.40 0.95 -0.81
N LYS A 251 -34.02 1.73 0.20
CA LYS A 251 -34.92 2.67 0.88
C LYS A 251 -34.84 4.06 0.28
N VAL A 252 -36.01 4.68 0.10
CA VAL A 252 -36.17 6.10 -0.21
C VAL A 252 -36.90 6.78 0.93
N TYR A 253 -36.45 7.96 1.32
CA TYR A 253 -36.97 8.72 2.44
C TYR A 253 -37.73 9.95 1.94
N SER A 254 -38.85 10.23 2.58
CA SER A 254 -39.80 11.31 2.28
C SER A 254 -40.04 12.17 3.52
N ASP A 255 -40.65 13.34 3.30
CA ASP A 255 -41.01 14.29 4.35
C ASP A 255 -39.81 14.72 5.23
N CYS A 256 -38.76 15.25 4.58
CA CYS A 256 -37.51 15.64 5.22
C CYS A 256 -37.44 17.16 5.43
N SER A 257 -37.42 17.61 6.68
CA SER A 257 -37.44 19.04 7.05
C SER A 257 -36.14 19.79 6.70
N CYS A 258 -34.99 19.11 6.65
CA CYS A 258 -33.70 19.74 6.36
C CYS A 258 -33.38 19.85 4.87
N VAL A 259 -34.28 19.39 4.00
CA VAL A 259 -34.15 19.48 2.55
C VAL A 259 -35.30 20.34 2.01
N PRO A 260 -35.07 21.63 1.73
CA PRO A 260 -36.13 22.50 1.23
C PRO A 260 -36.63 21.98 -0.12
N ARG A 261 -37.94 21.72 -0.23
CA ARG A 261 -38.55 21.42 -1.53
C ARG A 261 -38.52 22.70 -2.38
N PRO A 262 -38.16 22.63 -3.68
CA PRO A 262 -38.38 23.77 -4.56
C PRO A 262 -39.87 24.13 -4.51
N LEU A 263 -40.18 25.39 -4.22
CA LEU A 263 -41.54 25.93 -4.22
C LEU A 263 -42.08 25.90 -5.65
N PHE A 264 -42.50 24.74 -6.13
CA PHE A 264 -43.36 24.65 -7.28
C PHE A 264 -44.77 25.06 -6.82
N ASN A 265 -45.34 26.07 -7.48
CA ASN A 265 -46.69 26.56 -7.24
C ASN A 265 -47.67 25.38 -7.21
N ARG A 266 -48.06 24.94 -6.02
CA ARG A 266 -49.14 23.98 -5.82
C ARG A 266 -50.45 24.70 -6.15
N THR A 267 -50.88 24.66 -7.41
CA THR A 267 -52.30 24.81 -7.69
C THR A 267 -52.98 23.54 -7.18
N GLN A 268 -53.77 23.76 -6.14
CA GLN A 268 -54.67 22.82 -5.51
C GLN A 268 -55.74 22.40 -6.52
N GLU A 269 -55.55 21.25 -7.17
CA GLU A 269 -56.58 20.31 -7.61
C GLU A 269 -55.90 19.13 -8.31
N ASP A 270 -56.55 17.98 -8.24
CA ASP A 270 -56.13 16.66 -8.73
C ASP A 270 -55.10 15.91 -7.86
N VAL A 271 -55.66 14.95 -7.11
CA VAL A 271 -54.96 13.76 -6.64
C VAL A 271 -54.81 12.83 -7.85
N PRO A 272 -53.60 12.62 -8.42
CA PRO A 272 -53.40 11.51 -9.32
C PRO A 272 -53.08 10.29 -8.45
N ASP A 273 -53.72 9.18 -8.79
CA ASP A 273 -53.28 7.85 -8.41
C ASP A 273 -51.80 7.71 -8.85
N LEU A 274 -50.86 7.89 -7.91
CA LEU A 274 -49.42 7.97 -8.16
C LEU A 274 -48.87 6.56 -8.41
N GLN A 275 -49.20 6.04 -9.59
CA GLN A 275 -48.59 4.88 -10.22
C GLN A 275 -47.43 5.32 -11.14
N ASP A 276 -46.67 6.35 -10.75
CA ASP A 276 -45.44 6.77 -11.43
C ASP A 276 -44.26 6.79 -10.43
N PRO A 277 -43.09 6.17 -10.74
CA PRO A 277 -42.00 5.98 -9.77
C PRO A 277 -41.12 7.22 -9.57
N ASP A 278 -41.49 8.37 -10.14
CA ASP A 278 -40.60 9.50 -10.39
C ASP A 278 -41.02 10.75 -9.59
N ASP A 279 -41.36 10.57 -8.31
CA ASP A 279 -41.40 11.68 -7.36
C ASP A 279 -39.94 12.14 -7.16
N SER A 280 -39.52 13.09 -8.02
CA SER A 280 -38.12 13.49 -8.22
C SER A 280 -37.42 14.06 -6.97
N TRP A 281 -38.17 14.34 -5.91
CA TRP A 281 -37.66 14.95 -4.68
C TRP A 281 -37.64 13.99 -3.47
N VAL A 282 -37.22 12.74 -3.71
CA VAL A 282 -37.00 11.75 -2.65
C VAL A 282 -35.52 11.61 -2.31
N ILE A 283 -35.22 11.42 -1.02
CA ILE A 283 -33.85 11.18 -0.55
C ILE A 283 -33.52 9.71 -0.70
N ARG A 284 -32.39 9.39 -1.33
CA ARG A 284 -31.96 8.01 -1.60
C ARG A 284 -30.94 7.54 -0.57
N GLU A 285 -30.93 6.25 -0.27
CA GLU A 285 -29.88 5.66 0.56
C GLU A 285 -28.48 5.73 -0.10
N GLY A 286 -27.45 5.88 0.74
CA GLY A 286 -26.06 5.98 0.32
C GLY A 286 -25.53 7.41 0.26
N LEU A 287 -24.22 7.53 0.02
CA LEU A 287 -23.60 8.83 -0.26
C LEU A 287 -23.95 9.29 -1.66
N CYS A 288 -23.99 10.60 -1.87
CA CYS A 288 -24.22 11.15 -3.19
C CYS A 288 -23.11 10.73 -4.16
N PRO A 289 -23.47 10.33 -5.40
CA PRO A 289 -22.48 9.94 -6.39
C PRO A 289 -21.61 11.14 -6.76
N VAL A 290 -20.32 10.91 -6.89
CA VAL A 290 -19.37 11.89 -7.42
C VAL A 290 -18.75 11.32 -8.69
N ASP A 291 -18.64 12.15 -9.72
CA ASP A 291 -17.94 11.77 -10.95
C ASP A 291 -16.48 12.23 -10.88
N CYS A 292 -15.61 11.31 -10.49
CA CYS A 292 -14.17 11.52 -10.38
C CYS A 292 -13.38 10.64 -11.37
N GLY A 293 -14.03 10.18 -12.46
CA GLY A 293 -13.47 9.18 -13.37
C GLY A 293 -12.15 9.61 -14.00
N ASN A 294 -12.08 10.84 -14.51
CA ASN A 294 -10.88 11.37 -15.18
C ASN A 294 -9.70 11.53 -14.22
N GLN A 295 -9.92 12.07 -13.03
CA GLN A 295 -8.89 12.20 -12.00
C GLN A 295 -8.40 10.82 -11.59
N LEU A 296 -9.31 9.86 -11.37
CA LEU A 296 -8.94 8.49 -11.05
C LEU A 296 -8.06 7.89 -12.16
N LEU A 297 -8.42 8.05 -13.43
CA LEU A 297 -7.61 7.53 -14.55
C LEU A 297 -6.19 8.11 -14.55
N ILE A 298 -6.04 9.42 -14.40
CA ILE A 298 -4.70 10.06 -14.32
C ILE A 298 -3.92 9.50 -13.13
N PHE A 299 -4.56 9.36 -11.97
CA PHE A 299 -3.95 8.76 -10.79
C PHE A 299 -3.41 7.35 -11.09
N LEU A 300 -4.21 6.50 -11.74
CA LEU A 300 -3.84 5.13 -12.07
C LEU A 300 -2.69 5.06 -13.06
N THR A 301 -2.65 5.96 -14.05
CA THR A 301 -1.52 6.05 -14.99
C THR A 301 -0.22 6.40 -14.26
N VAL A 302 -0.25 7.42 -13.40
CA VAL A 302 0.91 7.81 -12.59
C VAL A 302 1.34 6.65 -11.69
N MET A 303 0.41 6.02 -10.97
CA MET A 303 0.66 4.85 -10.12
C MET A 303 1.29 3.68 -10.88
N SER A 304 0.82 3.39 -12.08
CA SER A 304 1.38 2.30 -12.90
C SER A 304 2.84 2.60 -13.28
N PHE A 305 3.13 3.84 -13.69
CA PHE A 305 4.48 4.27 -14.02
C PHE A 305 5.42 4.25 -12.80
N SER A 306 4.99 4.81 -11.67
CA SER A 306 5.80 4.82 -10.44
C SER A 306 6.07 3.41 -9.93
N HIS A 307 5.10 2.50 -10.02
CA HIS A 307 5.27 1.13 -9.57
C HIS A 307 6.23 0.35 -10.47
N LEU A 308 6.12 0.54 -11.79
CA LEU A 308 7.08 0.01 -12.76
C LEU A 308 8.50 0.52 -12.45
N ALA A 309 8.69 1.83 -12.34
CA ALA A 309 9.99 2.43 -12.02
C ALA A 309 10.54 1.93 -10.68
N GLY A 310 9.73 1.99 -9.61
CA GLY A 310 10.12 1.57 -8.26
C GLY A 310 10.49 0.10 -8.14
N SER A 311 9.86 -0.78 -8.93
CA SER A 311 10.22 -2.20 -8.94
C SER A 311 11.61 -2.46 -9.56
N THR A 312 12.04 -1.68 -10.56
CA THR A 312 13.42 -1.75 -11.09
C THR A 312 14.48 -1.33 -10.07
N GLY A 313 14.14 -0.40 -9.17
CA GLY A 313 15.02 0.07 -8.10
C GLY A 313 15.23 -0.98 -7.00
N ARG A 314 14.22 -1.83 -6.75
CA ARG A 314 14.34 -2.95 -5.80
C ARG A 314 15.40 -3.95 -6.26
N THR A 315 15.41 -4.30 -7.55
CA THR A 315 16.42 -5.19 -8.13
C THR A 315 17.83 -4.61 -7.97
N SER A 316 17.97 -3.31 -8.23
CA SER A 316 19.25 -2.59 -8.12
C SER A 316 19.74 -2.52 -6.66
N ASN A 317 18.85 -2.17 -5.72
CA ASN A 317 19.13 -2.17 -4.28
C ASN A 317 19.56 -3.55 -3.76
N PHE A 318 18.89 -4.61 -4.21
CA PHE A 318 19.21 -5.98 -3.82
C PHE A 318 20.61 -6.39 -4.29
N LEU A 319 20.97 -6.08 -5.55
CA LEU A 319 22.30 -6.37 -6.09
C LEU A 319 23.41 -5.59 -5.37
N LEU A 320 23.18 -4.31 -5.05
CA LEU A 320 24.14 -3.51 -4.28
C LEU A 320 24.39 -4.10 -2.89
N THR A 321 23.34 -4.56 -2.20
CA THR A 321 23.48 -5.26 -0.90
C THR A 321 24.34 -6.50 -1.03
N LEU A 322 24.09 -7.36 -2.02
CA LEU A 322 24.84 -8.62 -2.18
C LEU A 322 26.30 -8.40 -2.57
N ARG A 323 26.61 -7.36 -3.33
CA ARG A 323 27.97 -7.13 -3.86
C ARG A 323 28.84 -6.30 -2.94
N CYS A 324 28.26 -5.56 -2.00
CA CYS A 324 29.02 -4.77 -1.03
C CYS A 324 29.50 -5.57 0.20
N VAL A 325 29.21 -6.88 0.27
CA VAL A 325 29.56 -7.77 1.39
C VAL A 325 30.24 -9.03 0.87
N ASP A 326 31.12 -9.61 1.71
CA ASP A 326 31.81 -10.86 1.40
C ASP A 326 30.82 -12.04 1.27
N ASP A 327 31.18 -13.05 0.47
CA ASP A 327 30.32 -14.20 0.18
C ASP A 327 29.84 -14.95 1.43
N SER A 328 30.68 -15.00 2.46
CA SER A 328 30.37 -15.64 3.75
C SER A 328 29.37 -14.84 4.60
N ASP A 329 29.24 -13.53 4.36
CA ASP A 329 28.41 -12.61 5.14
C ASP A 329 27.07 -12.27 4.48
N LYS A 330 26.85 -12.64 3.21
CA LYS A 330 25.64 -12.29 2.43
C LYS A 330 24.33 -12.59 3.17
N THR A 331 24.20 -13.81 3.71
CA THR A 331 22.99 -14.23 4.44
C THR A 331 22.78 -13.39 5.71
N ILE A 332 23.85 -13.10 6.45
CA ILE A 332 23.78 -12.28 7.67
C ILE A 332 23.43 -10.83 7.31
N ALA A 333 23.99 -10.30 6.23
CA ALA A 333 23.71 -8.94 5.74
C ALA A 333 22.24 -8.79 5.31
N MET A 334 21.69 -9.76 4.60
CA MET A 334 20.27 -9.78 4.22
C MET A 334 19.35 -9.85 5.46
N ALA A 335 19.69 -10.72 6.42
CA ALA A 335 18.94 -10.84 7.67
C ALA A 335 18.99 -9.54 8.49
N LEU A 336 20.18 -8.91 8.57
CA LEU A 336 20.37 -7.62 9.22
C LEU A 336 19.54 -6.53 8.55
N GLY A 337 19.58 -6.44 7.22
CA GLY A 337 18.77 -5.47 6.48
C GLY A 337 17.28 -5.65 6.71
N LEU A 338 16.77 -6.89 6.65
CA LEU A 338 15.38 -7.19 6.94
C LEU A 338 14.99 -6.85 8.39
N MET A 339 15.86 -7.14 9.35
CA MET A 339 15.65 -6.80 10.76
C MET A 339 15.54 -5.28 10.94
N LEU A 340 16.47 -4.50 10.38
CA LEU A 340 16.46 -3.04 10.45
C LEU A 340 15.20 -2.46 9.81
N VAL A 341 14.86 -2.91 8.61
CA VAL A 341 13.64 -2.50 7.90
C VAL A 341 12.38 -2.86 8.70
N THR A 342 12.35 -4.01 9.36
CA THR A 342 11.18 -4.43 10.15
C THR A 342 10.99 -3.53 11.37
N VAL A 343 12.05 -3.32 12.14
CA VAL A 343 12.04 -2.52 13.37
C VAL A 343 11.78 -1.04 13.07
N PHE A 344 12.42 -0.50 12.03
CA PHE A 344 12.40 0.93 11.76
C PHE A 344 11.38 1.38 10.71
N ALA A 345 10.81 0.49 9.90
CA ALA A 345 9.79 0.86 8.91
C ALA A 345 8.48 0.08 9.06
N PHE A 346 8.50 -1.26 9.03
CA PHE A 346 7.25 -2.04 9.02
C PHE A 346 6.38 -1.88 10.27
N ILE A 347 6.98 -1.78 11.46
CA ILE A 347 6.24 -1.58 12.71
C ILE A 347 5.79 -0.11 12.87
N PRO A 348 6.68 0.89 12.80
CA PRO A 348 6.29 2.27 13.06
C PRO A 348 5.44 2.90 11.96
N SER A 349 5.61 2.52 10.68
CA SER A 349 4.91 3.18 9.57
C SER A 349 3.39 3.03 9.63
N PRO A 350 2.81 1.82 9.76
CA PRO A 350 1.35 1.66 9.83
C PRO A 350 0.75 2.36 11.06
N ILE A 351 1.49 2.42 12.18
CA ILE A 351 1.06 3.14 13.40
C ILE A 351 1.02 4.64 13.14
N LEU A 352 2.11 5.19 12.58
CA LEU A 352 2.22 6.61 12.26
C LEU A 352 1.14 7.05 11.26
N PHE A 353 1.02 6.35 10.13
CA PHE A 353 0.05 6.69 9.10
C PHE A 353 -1.39 6.36 9.52
N GLY A 354 -1.61 5.34 10.33
CA GLY A 354 -2.91 5.06 10.95
C GLY A 354 -3.36 6.22 11.83
N HIS A 355 -2.48 6.72 12.71
CA HIS A 355 -2.77 7.89 13.52
C HIS A 355 -3.03 9.14 12.66
N ILE A 356 -2.20 9.41 11.64
CA ILE A 356 -2.41 10.53 10.72
C ILE A 356 -3.79 10.45 10.06
N ILE A 357 -4.15 9.27 9.54
CA ILE A 357 -5.46 9.05 8.91
C ILE A 357 -6.60 9.31 9.91
N ASP A 358 -6.48 8.80 11.13
CA ASP A 358 -7.51 8.96 12.16
C ASP A 358 -7.69 10.43 12.60
N THR A 359 -6.64 11.26 12.57
CA THR A 359 -6.78 12.71 12.82
C THR A 359 -7.64 13.44 11.78
N THR A 360 -7.84 12.84 10.61
CA THR A 360 -8.69 13.39 9.55
C THR A 360 -10.14 12.90 9.63
N CYS A 361 -10.48 12.12 10.67
CA CYS A 361 -11.83 11.64 10.87
C CYS A 361 -12.81 12.78 11.19
N LEU A 362 -13.91 12.85 10.44
CA LEU A 362 -15.02 13.77 10.68
C LEU A 362 -16.12 13.11 11.52
N VAL A 363 -16.43 11.84 11.25
CA VAL A 363 -17.54 11.13 11.90
C VAL A 363 -17.04 9.82 12.49
N TRP A 364 -16.86 9.81 13.80
CA TRP A 364 -16.49 8.62 14.56
C TRP A 364 -17.70 7.71 14.79
N GLY A 365 -17.52 6.41 14.63
CA GLY A 365 -18.48 5.44 15.13
C GLY A 365 -18.53 5.47 16.65
N LYS A 366 -19.73 5.50 17.23
CA LYS A 366 -19.91 5.35 18.68
C LYS A 366 -20.26 3.89 18.98
N THR A 367 -19.59 3.30 19.95
CA THR A 367 -19.95 2.02 20.57
C THR A 367 -20.48 2.27 21.97
N CYS A 368 -21.12 1.28 22.60
CA CYS A 368 -21.61 1.41 23.97
C CYS A 368 -20.51 1.75 25.00
N THR A 369 -19.23 1.51 24.66
CA THR A 369 -18.07 1.68 25.56
C THR A 369 -17.07 2.75 25.09
N GLY A 370 -17.27 3.40 23.94
CA GLY A 370 -16.34 4.41 23.44
C GLY A 370 -16.49 4.74 21.95
N THR A 371 -15.37 5.07 21.31
CA THR A 371 -15.28 5.36 19.88
C THR A 371 -14.76 4.14 19.11
N GLY A 372 -15.47 3.75 18.05
CA GLY A 372 -15.07 2.70 17.11
C GLY A 372 -14.40 3.27 15.85
N ASN A 373 -14.56 2.59 14.72
CA ASN A 373 -13.98 3.01 13.44
C ASN A 373 -14.56 4.34 12.93
N CYS A 374 -13.74 5.09 12.20
CA CYS A 374 -14.20 6.29 11.52
C CYS A 374 -15.02 5.96 10.26
N TRP A 375 -16.17 6.61 10.11
CA TRP A 375 -17.07 6.42 8.97
C TRP A 375 -16.77 7.36 7.81
N ILE A 376 -16.42 8.61 8.10
CA ILE A 376 -16.17 9.65 7.10
C ILE A 376 -14.89 10.39 7.46
N TYR A 377 -13.98 10.49 6.50
CA TYR A 377 -12.74 11.24 6.60
C TYR A 377 -12.84 12.52 5.78
N ASP A 378 -12.13 13.55 6.21
CA ASP A 378 -11.87 14.77 5.45
C ASP A 378 -10.90 14.44 4.31
N ALA A 379 -11.40 14.43 3.06
CA ALA A 379 -10.65 13.93 1.92
C ALA A 379 -9.42 14.79 1.60
N GLU A 380 -9.52 16.11 1.79
CA GLU A 380 -8.45 17.05 1.51
C GLU A 380 -7.31 16.89 2.53
N LYS A 381 -7.63 16.92 3.83
CA LYS A 381 -6.63 16.72 4.89
C LYS A 381 -6.01 15.33 4.81
N PHE A 382 -6.82 14.30 4.53
CA PHE A 382 -6.34 12.93 4.35
C PHE A 382 -5.29 12.87 3.23
N ARG A 383 -5.59 13.45 2.06
CA ARG A 383 -4.67 13.51 0.93
C ARG A 383 -3.39 14.26 1.31
N TYR A 384 -3.48 15.46 1.87
CA TYR A 384 -2.28 16.26 2.15
C TYR A 384 -1.41 15.66 3.24
N TYR A 385 -1.97 15.24 4.37
CA TYR A 385 -1.19 14.72 5.48
C TYR A 385 -0.50 13.41 5.12
N VAL A 386 -1.18 12.50 4.41
CA VAL A 386 -0.56 11.24 3.97
C VAL A 386 0.53 11.49 2.94
N ASN A 387 0.25 12.26 1.88
CA ASN A 387 1.21 12.45 0.80
C ASN A 387 2.43 13.29 1.21
N PHE A 388 2.25 14.41 1.94
CA PHE A 388 3.40 15.24 2.33
C PHE A 388 4.27 14.58 3.40
N THR A 389 3.68 13.81 4.32
CA THR A 389 4.47 13.03 5.28
C THR A 389 5.28 11.95 4.55
N ALA A 390 4.65 11.24 3.60
CA ALA A 390 5.36 10.27 2.77
C ALA A 390 6.46 10.92 1.91
N LEU A 391 6.19 12.10 1.34
CA LEU A 391 7.14 12.87 0.56
C LEU A 391 8.38 13.23 1.38
N GLY A 392 8.22 13.62 2.64
CA GLY A 392 9.32 13.90 3.56
C GLY A 392 10.24 12.70 3.76
N PHE A 393 9.66 11.52 4.01
CA PHE A 393 10.44 10.29 4.15
C PHE A 393 11.12 9.86 2.85
N ILE A 394 10.43 9.91 1.71
CA ILE A 394 11.00 9.55 0.40
C ILE A 394 12.14 10.50 0.03
N SER A 395 11.99 11.81 0.30
CA SER A 395 13.05 12.80 0.04
C SER A 395 14.29 12.52 0.90
N MET A 396 14.10 12.13 2.16
CA MET A 396 15.20 11.69 3.03
C MET A 396 15.88 10.43 2.48
N GLY A 397 15.11 9.46 1.99
CA GLY A 397 15.64 8.27 1.30
C GLY A 397 16.52 8.63 0.10
N CYS A 398 16.10 9.60 -0.71
CA CYS A 398 16.89 10.09 -1.85
C CYS A 398 18.24 10.68 -1.42
N VAL A 399 18.31 11.38 -0.28
CA VAL A 399 19.56 11.90 0.26
C VAL A 399 20.52 10.76 0.62
N PHE A 400 20.02 9.68 1.22
CA PHE A 400 20.83 8.49 1.50
C PHE A 400 21.29 7.77 0.23
N ASP A 401 20.48 7.73 -0.82
CA ASP A 401 20.88 7.20 -2.14
C ASP A 401 21.99 8.02 -2.80
N VAL A 402 21.97 9.35 -2.65
CA VAL A 402 23.08 10.22 -3.08
C VAL A 402 24.36 9.89 -2.30
N GLY A 403 24.24 9.67 -0.98
CA GLY A 403 25.34 9.19 -0.14
C GLY A 403 25.87 7.82 -0.61
N LEU A 404 24.98 6.89 -0.91
CA LEU A 404 25.33 5.57 -1.45
C LEU A 404 26.09 5.71 -2.77
N TRP A 405 25.58 6.50 -3.72
CA TRP A 405 26.24 6.77 -4.99
C TRP A 405 27.65 7.35 -4.82
N TYR A 406 27.87 8.17 -3.79
CA TYR A 406 29.19 8.70 -3.45
C TYR A 406 30.16 7.62 -2.93
N TYR A 407 29.70 6.71 -2.07
CA TYR A 407 30.53 5.66 -1.47
C TYR A 407 30.79 4.45 -2.38
N VAL A 408 29.94 4.21 -3.38
CA VAL A 408 30.00 3.04 -4.28
C VAL A 408 31.11 3.13 -5.36
N LYS A 409 31.89 4.22 -5.41
CA LYS A 409 32.90 4.47 -6.46
C LYS A 409 33.91 3.34 -6.71
N GLY A 410 34.25 2.55 -5.70
CA GLY A 410 35.24 1.45 -5.80
C GLY A 410 34.63 0.05 -5.89
N LEU A 411 33.30 -0.09 -5.98
CA LEU A 411 32.64 -1.40 -5.92
C LEU A 411 32.57 -2.04 -7.32
N LYS A 412 33.28 -3.16 -7.52
CA LYS A 412 33.09 -4.03 -8.69
C LYS A 412 31.88 -4.96 -8.46
N ILE A 413 30.94 -5.00 -9.41
CA ILE A 413 29.72 -5.85 -9.32
C ILE A 413 29.83 -7.12 -10.16
N PHE A 414 30.49 -7.00 -11.30
CA PHE A 414 30.75 -8.11 -12.21
C PHE A 414 32.26 -8.34 -12.20
N GLU A 415 32.66 -9.60 -12.09
CA GLU A 415 34.03 -10.01 -12.34
C GLU A 415 34.25 -9.89 -13.85
N ASP A 416 35.31 -9.19 -14.25
CA ASP A 416 35.69 -9.07 -15.65
C ASP A 416 36.16 -10.46 -16.11
N GLU A 417 35.51 -11.03 -17.13
CA GLU A 417 35.86 -12.37 -17.68
C GLU A 417 37.32 -12.41 -18.19
N ASP A 418 37.94 -11.25 -18.44
CA ASP A 418 39.30 -11.09 -18.98
C ASP A 418 40.44 -11.30 -17.96
N GLU A 419 40.20 -11.34 -16.64
CA GLU A 419 41.26 -11.65 -15.66
C GLU A 419 41.49 -13.16 -15.46
N SER A 420 40.62 -14.00 -16.03
CA SER A 420 40.72 -15.46 -15.89
C SER A 420 41.64 -16.15 -16.92
N GLU A 421 42.19 -15.41 -17.90
CA GLU A 421 43.08 -15.95 -18.93
C GLU A 421 44.58 -15.69 -18.74
N ASN A 422 45.04 -15.02 -17.67
CA ASN A 422 46.49 -14.88 -17.43
C ASN A 422 46.93 -15.09 -15.96
N PRO A 423 46.96 -16.34 -15.47
CA PRO A 423 47.70 -16.69 -14.27
C PRO A 423 49.17 -16.93 -14.63
N THR A 424 49.87 -15.93 -15.18
CA THR A 424 51.35 -15.98 -15.29
C THR A 424 51.93 -14.61 -15.61
N LYS A 425 52.25 -13.83 -14.57
CA LYS A 425 53.45 -12.97 -14.45
C LYS A 425 53.33 -12.12 -13.19
N GLU A 426 53.69 -12.71 -12.07
CA GLU A 426 54.33 -11.98 -10.96
C GLU A 426 55.17 -12.99 -10.16
N ILE A 427 56.31 -13.34 -10.75
CA ILE A 427 57.48 -13.88 -10.06
C ILE A 427 58.60 -12.88 -10.38
N THR A 428 59.30 -12.40 -9.35
CA THR A 428 60.36 -11.34 -9.35
C THR A 428 59.81 -9.93 -9.62
N SER A 429 60.06 -8.90 -8.80
CA SER A 429 61.16 -8.52 -7.91
C SER A 429 60.65 -7.71 -6.72
#